data_AF-B7WT42-F1
#
_entry.id   AF-B7WT42-F1
#
_cell.length_a   1.000
_cell.length_b   1.000
_cell.length_c   1.000
_cell.angle_alpha   90.00
_cell.angle_beta   90.00
_cell.angle_gamma   90.00
#
_symmetry.space_group_name_H-M   'P 1'
#
loop_
_entity.id
_entity.type
_entity.pdbx_description
1 polymer ?
#
loop_
_entity_poly.entity_id
_entity_poly.type
_entity_poly.pdbx_seq_one_letter_code
_entity_poly.pdbx_strand_id
1 'polypeptide(L)'
;MIPSLPGAAAVGFLLTLLAALVAVGLLLWWGWRLWHVRCGRPRPPLRIWQWELAVWLSILPIATLVGLAQITWVDHRQERQRTAQQRLTHITLERPVVWGDIVLPAGSHIQREAPQGAEKRGGQPDLRGLKEIRFPHPVQLGDIWVNALSVYHQVLLELDRPYEFSAPGRRNVRCEPGNMVQMTAGEQPRSFDKNLFPRRLNGLVLEDWVFDACFISTPISVRYWKDDRLVWADAPVYASAASVPGTVQ
;
A
#
# COMPACT_ATOMS: atom_id res chain seq x y z
N MET A 1 12.77 12.47 -5.71
CA MET A 1 11.53 13.23 -5.50
C MET A 1 11.70 14.56 -6.20
N ILE A 2 11.16 14.72 -7.40
CA ILE A 2 11.18 16.01 -8.09
C ILE A 2 10.15 16.87 -7.36
N PRO A 3 10.54 18.02 -6.78
CA PRO A 3 9.59 18.89 -6.10
C PRO A 3 8.52 19.27 -7.11
N SER A 4 7.26 18.98 -6.78
CA SER A 4 6.10 19.48 -7.52
C SER A 4 6.21 21.00 -7.58
N LEU A 5 6.64 21.53 -8.73
CA LEU A 5 6.58 22.96 -9.04
C LEU A 5 5.11 23.37 -8.91
N PRO A 6 4.73 24.18 -7.90
CA PRO A 6 3.34 24.61 -7.71
C PRO A 6 2.80 25.37 -8.94
N GLY A 7 3.70 25.90 -9.78
CA GLY A 7 3.36 26.54 -11.05
C GLY A 7 2.75 25.61 -12.10
N ALA A 8 3.16 24.34 -12.18
CA ALA A 8 2.66 23.45 -13.24
C ALA A 8 1.18 23.08 -13.05
N ALA A 9 0.78 22.81 -11.81
CA ALA A 9 -0.61 22.54 -11.46
C ALA A 9 -1.49 23.80 -11.61
N ALA A 10 -0.98 24.97 -11.19
CA ALA A 10 -1.68 26.24 -11.35
C ALA A 10 -1.90 26.61 -12.82
N VAL A 11 -0.88 26.43 -13.68
CA VAL A 11 -0.98 26.68 -15.13
C VAL A 11 -2.00 25.73 -15.78
N GLY A 12 -2.01 24.45 -15.42
CA GLY A 12 -3.00 23.49 -15.93
C GLY A 12 -4.44 23.86 -15.55
N PHE A 13 -4.66 24.31 -14.32
CA PHE A 13 -5.96 24.78 -13.85
C PHE A 13 -6.43 26.06 -14.58
N LEU A 14 -5.51 27.00 -14.81
CA LEU A 14 -5.84 28.25 -15.49
C LEU A 14 -6.14 28.02 -16.98
N LEU A 15 -5.40 27.12 -17.63
CA LEU A 15 -5.66 26.70 -19.02
C LEU A 15 -7.01 25.98 -19.18
N THR A 16 -7.36 25.10 -18.25
CA THR A 16 -8.65 24.39 -18.28
C THR A 16 -9.83 25.35 -18.07
N LEU A 17 -9.70 26.33 -17.17
CA LEU A 17 -10.69 27.40 -17.02
C LEU A 17 -10.83 28.25 -18.30
N LEU A 18 -9.71 28.66 -18.90
CA LEU A 18 -9.72 29.41 -20.15
C LEU A 18 -10.40 28.62 -21.28
N ALA A 19 -10.07 27.34 -21.41
CA ALA A 19 -10.69 26.45 -22.38
C ALA A 19 -12.20 26.29 -22.15
N ALA A 20 -12.64 26.18 -20.90
CA ALA A 20 -14.06 26.12 -20.55
C ALA A 20 -14.80 27.41 -20.92
N LEU A 21 -14.23 28.59 -20.64
CA LEU A 21 -14.82 29.88 -21.01
C LEU A 21 -14.95 30.03 -22.53
N VAL A 22 -13.91 29.67 -23.28
CA VAL A 22 -13.93 29.69 -24.75
C VAL A 22 -14.98 28.72 -25.29
N ALA A 23 -15.08 27.50 -24.73
CA ALA A 23 -16.09 26.53 -25.13
C ALA A 23 -17.52 27.04 -24.91
N VAL A 24 -17.81 27.62 -23.74
CA VAL A 24 -19.13 28.19 -23.42
C VAL A 24 -19.46 29.36 -24.37
N GLY A 25 -18.51 30.26 -24.61
CA GLY A 25 -18.69 31.37 -25.55
C GLY A 25 -19.00 30.88 -26.97
N LEU A 26 -18.26 29.88 -27.46
CA LEU A 26 -18.50 29.27 -28.77
C LEU A 26 -19.87 28.55 -28.83
N LEU A 27 -20.26 27.82 -27.78
CA LEU A 27 -21.55 27.11 -27.72
C LEU A 27 -22.73 28.07 -27.71
N LEU A 28 -22.66 29.15 -26.92
CA LEU A 28 -23.69 30.19 -26.89
C LEU A 28 -23.81 30.90 -28.24
N TRP A 29 -22.68 31.23 -28.87
CA TRP A 29 -22.64 31.89 -30.17
C TRP A 29 -23.19 31.02 -31.29
N TRP A 30 -22.74 29.75 -31.39
CA TRP A 30 -23.26 28.80 -32.36
C TRP A 30 -24.72 28.42 -32.09
N GLY A 31 -25.10 28.24 -30.82
CA GLY A 31 -26.47 27.94 -30.40
C GLY A 31 -27.44 29.06 -30.78
N TRP A 32 -27.09 30.32 -30.53
CA TRP A 32 -27.84 31.49 -30.97
C TRP A 32 -28.03 31.51 -32.49
N ARG A 33 -26.96 31.20 -33.24
CA ARG A 33 -26.99 31.19 -34.70
C ARG A 33 -27.81 30.04 -35.30
N LEU A 34 -27.87 28.90 -34.63
CA LEU A 34 -28.73 27.76 -34.99
C LEU A 34 -30.19 28.05 -34.65
N TRP A 35 -30.44 28.67 -33.49
CA TRP A 35 -31.77 29.12 -33.07
C TRP A 35 -32.37 30.11 -34.07
N HIS A 36 -31.59 31.11 -34.49
CA HIS A 36 -32.05 32.10 -35.46
C HIS A 36 -32.44 31.51 -36.82
N VAL A 37 -31.80 30.40 -37.25
CA VAL A 37 -32.20 29.66 -38.45
C VAL A 37 -33.55 28.98 -38.24
N ARG A 38 -33.75 28.34 -37.08
CA ARG A 38 -35.02 27.70 -36.75
C ARG A 38 -36.16 28.71 -36.64
N CYS A 39 -35.86 29.95 -36.26
CA CYS A 39 -36.83 31.06 -36.20
C CYS A 39 -37.00 31.84 -37.51
N GLY A 40 -36.40 31.41 -38.63
CA GLY A 40 -36.63 32.00 -39.96
C GLY A 40 -36.08 33.42 -40.16
N ARG A 41 -35.18 33.91 -39.30
CA ARG A 41 -34.57 35.25 -39.45
C ARG A 41 -33.33 35.18 -40.36
N PRO A 42 -33.12 36.15 -41.28
CA PRO A 42 -31.97 36.15 -42.18
C PRO A 42 -30.65 36.24 -41.39
N ARG A 43 -29.70 35.35 -41.71
CA ARG A 43 -28.37 35.31 -41.09
C ARG A 43 -27.52 36.49 -41.57
N PRO A 44 -26.80 37.20 -40.69
CA PRO A 44 -25.63 37.96 -41.14
C PRO A 44 -24.58 36.97 -41.69
N PRO A 45 -24.07 37.19 -42.91
CA PRO A 45 -23.03 36.33 -43.49
C PRO A 45 -21.76 36.44 -42.64
N LEU A 46 -21.15 35.28 -42.35
CA LEU A 46 -19.85 35.25 -41.68
C LEU A 46 -18.78 35.69 -42.67
N ARG A 47 -17.95 36.66 -42.26
CA ARG A 47 -16.71 36.95 -43.01
C ARG A 47 -15.75 35.78 -42.81
N ILE A 48 -14.97 35.46 -43.84
CA ILE A 48 -14.00 34.34 -43.84
C ILE A 48 -13.10 34.38 -42.58
N TRP A 49 -12.61 35.56 -42.20
CA TRP A 49 -11.77 35.74 -41.00
C TRP A 49 -12.46 35.38 -39.67
N GLN A 50 -13.78 35.63 -39.54
CA GLN A 50 -14.53 35.23 -38.34
C GLN A 50 -14.69 33.71 -38.25
N TRP A 51 -14.72 33.03 -39.40
CA TRP A 51 -14.77 31.58 -39.46
C TRP A 51 -13.42 30.96 -39.08
N GLU A 52 -12.32 31.48 -39.63
CA GLU A 52 -10.95 31.09 -39.26
C GLU A 52 -10.70 31.26 -37.75
N LEU A 53 -11.06 32.41 -37.17
CA LEU A 53 -10.89 32.67 -35.74
C LEU A 53 -11.69 31.67 -34.88
N ALA A 54 -12.92 31.34 -35.28
CA ALA A 54 -13.75 30.38 -34.56
C ALA A 54 -13.17 28.97 -34.61
N VAL A 55 -12.59 28.56 -35.75
CA VAL A 55 -11.89 27.27 -35.90
C VAL A 55 -10.66 27.24 -35.00
N TRP A 56 -9.82 28.27 -35.03
CA TRP A 56 -8.64 28.36 -34.17
C TRP A 56 -8.97 28.32 -32.68
N LEU A 57 -10.00 29.07 -32.24
CA LEU A 57 -10.45 29.05 -30.85
C LEU A 57 -11.03 27.71 -30.42
N SER A 58 -11.58 26.92 -31.35
CA SER A 58 -12.14 25.59 -31.04
C SER A 58 -11.07 24.52 -30.77
N ILE A 59 -9.84 24.72 -31.22
CA ILE A 59 -8.73 23.76 -31.01
C ILE A 59 -8.42 23.64 -29.52
N LEU A 60 -8.41 24.76 -28.79
CA LEU A 60 -8.07 24.80 -27.36
C LEU A 60 -9.00 23.91 -26.51
N PRO A 61 -10.34 24.03 -26.54
CA PRO A 61 -11.23 23.17 -25.75
C PRO A 61 -11.21 21.72 -26.22
N ILE A 62 -11.09 21.45 -27.52
CA ILE A 62 -11.01 20.07 -28.04
C ILE A 62 -9.74 19.38 -27.53
N ALA A 63 -8.59 20.03 -27.64
CA ALA A 63 -7.32 19.50 -27.15
C ALA A 63 -7.35 19.29 -25.62
N THR A 64 -7.97 20.22 -24.88
CA THR A 64 -8.13 20.10 -23.42
C THR A 64 -8.99 18.89 -23.05
N LEU A 65 -10.11 18.67 -23.76
CA LEU A 65 -11.00 17.54 -23.52
C LEU A 65 -10.33 16.20 -23.83
N VAL A 66 -9.59 16.11 -24.94
CA VAL A 66 -8.80 14.92 -25.30
C VAL A 66 -7.74 14.64 -24.22
N GLY A 67 -7.05 15.67 -23.74
CA GLY A 67 -6.06 15.54 -22.66
C GLY A 67 -6.67 14.99 -21.37
N LEU A 68 -7.82 15.52 -20.94
CA LEU A 68 -8.54 15.02 -19.76
C LEU A 68 -9.02 13.57 -19.93
N ALA A 69 -9.54 13.23 -21.12
CA ALA A 69 -9.94 11.86 -21.43
C ALA A 69 -8.75 10.90 -21.39
N GLN A 70 -7.57 11.31 -21.88
CA GLN A 70 -6.36 10.50 -21.82
C GLN A 70 -5.86 10.31 -20.38
N ILE A 71 -5.88 11.37 -19.56
CA ILE A 71 -5.49 11.28 -18.14
C ILE A 71 -6.39 10.31 -17.39
N THR A 72 -7.71 10.48 -17.50
CA THR A 72 -8.69 9.59 -16.82
C THR A 72 -8.58 8.15 -17.29
N TRP A 73 -8.32 7.92 -18.58
CA TRP A 73 -8.10 6.58 -19.13
C TRP A 73 -6.84 5.92 -18.57
N VAL A 74 -5.72 6.65 -18.53
CA VAL A 74 -4.45 6.15 -17.98
C VAL A 74 -4.59 5.88 -16.49
N ASP A 75 -5.22 6.78 -15.76
CA ASP A 75 -5.43 6.65 -14.31
C ASP A 75 -6.28 5.41 -14.00
N HIS A 76 -7.40 5.22 -14.69
CA HIS A 76 -8.25 4.03 -14.52
C HIS A 76 -7.50 2.72 -14.82
N ARG A 77 -6.66 2.72 -15.86
CA ARG A 77 -5.82 1.56 -16.18
C ARG A 77 -4.76 1.32 -15.09
N GLN A 78 -4.18 2.38 -14.57
CA GLN A 78 -3.17 2.33 -13.53
C GLN A 78 -3.76 1.87 -12.18
N GLU A 79 -4.95 2.34 -11.82
CA GLU A 79 -5.70 1.87 -10.65
C GLU A 79 -5.96 0.38 -10.74
N ARG A 80 -6.47 -0.12 -11.88
CA ARG A 80 -6.67 -1.56 -12.08
C ARG A 80 -5.38 -2.36 -11.90
N GLN A 81 -4.26 -1.87 -12.44
CA GLN A 81 -2.96 -2.52 -12.28
C GLN A 81 -2.48 -2.49 -10.83
N ARG A 82 -2.64 -1.36 -10.12
CA ARG A 82 -2.29 -1.23 -8.70
C ARG A 82 -3.13 -2.16 -7.83
N THR A 83 -4.44 -2.22 -8.05
CA THR A 83 -5.35 -3.12 -7.33
C THR A 83 -4.99 -4.58 -7.59
N ALA A 84 -4.74 -4.95 -8.85
CA ALA A 84 -4.31 -6.31 -9.19
C ALA A 84 -2.99 -6.66 -8.48
N GLN A 85 -2.02 -5.74 -8.47
CA GLN A 85 -0.76 -5.93 -7.77
C GLN A 85 -0.96 -6.02 -6.24
N GLN A 86 -1.82 -5.19 -5.67
CA GLN A 86 -2.14 -5.20 -4.23
C GLN A 86 -2.83 -6.49 -3.78
N ARG A 87 -3.63 -7.13 -4.65
CA ARG A 87 -4.21 -8.45 -4.39
C ARG A 87 -3.17 -9.57 -4.37
N LEU A 88 -2.08 -9.42 -5.11
CA LEU A 88 -0.98 -10.38 -5.07
C LEU A 88 -0.11 -10.17 -3.83
N THR A 89 0.07 -8.93 -3.37
CA THR A 89 0.95 -8.62 -2.23
C THR A 89 0.29 -8.74 -0.86
N HIS A 90 -1.04 -8.58 -0.77
CA HIS A 90 -1.80 -8.71 0.47
C HIS A 90 -2.75 -9.89 0.34
N ILE A 91 -2.47 -10.96 1.07
CA ILE A 91 -3.25 -12.21 1.00
C ILE A 91 -3.72 -12.62 2.40
N THR A 92 -4.83 -13.33 2.46
CA THR A 92 -5.26 -14.02 3.68
C THR A 92 -5.18 -15.51 3.44
N LEU A 93 -4.58 -16.25 4.36
CA LEU A 93 -4.46 -17.70 4.25
C LEU A 93 -5.82 -18.35 4.41
N GLU A 94 -6.27 -19.14 3.43
CA GLU A 94 -7.49 -19.94 3.54
C GLU A 94 -7.26 -21.25 4.29
N ARG A 95 -6.02 -21.73 4.31
CA ARG A 95 -5.61 -23.02 4.89
C ARG A 95 -4.31 -22.85 5.65
N PRO A 96 -4.02 -23.72 6.63
CA PRO A 96 -2.74 -23.69 7.30
C PRO A 96 -1.60 -24.00 6.32
N VAL A 97 -0.48 -23.29 6.47
CA VAL A 97 0.70 -23.40 5.61
C VAL A 97 1.96 -23.52 6.47
N VAL A 98 2.80 -24.50 6.16
CA VAL A 98 4.11 -24.64 6.79
C VAL A 98 5.10 -23.69 6.11
N TRP A 99 5.85 -22.94 6.90
CA TRP A 99 6.84 -21.98 6.41
C TRP A 99 8.11 -22.03 7.26
N GLY A 100 9.10 -22.83 6.83
CA GLY A 100 10.22 -23.19 7.70
C GLY A 100 9.74 -24.11 8.82
N ASP A 101 10.04 -23.75 10.07
CA ASP A 101 9.67 -24.52 11.26
C ASP A 101 8.30 -24.14 11.82
N ILE A 102 7.63 -23.16 11.21
CA ILE A 102 6.40 -22.58 11.76
C ILE A 102 5.19 -22.94 10.91
N VAL A 103 4.07 -23.20 11.57
CA VAL A 103 2.78 -23.44 10.90
C VAL A 103 1.94 -22.19 11.00
N LEU A 104 1.71 -21.54 9.85
CA LEU A 104 0.85 -20.37 9.74
C LEU A 104 -0.60 -20.84 9.74
N PRO A 105 -1.45 -20.42 10.70
CA PRO A 105 -2.84 -20.84 10.76
C PRO A 105 -3.67 -20.19 9.63
N ALA A 106 -4.77 -20.85 9.27
CA ALA A 106 -5.78 -20.27 8.39
C ALA A 106 -6.35 -18.98 9.02
N GLY A 107 -6.62 -17.97 8.20
CA GLY A 107 -7.02 -16.63 8.63
C GLY A 107 -5.86 -15.66 8.84
N SER A 108 -4.60 -16.10 8.75
CA SER A 108 -3.45 -15.20 8.86
C SER A 108 -3.41 -14.21 7.69
N HIS A 109 -3.25 -12.94 8.01
CA HIS A 109 -3.08 -11.87 7.02
C HIS A 109 -1.60 -11.66 6.74
N ILE A 110 -1.25 -11.64 5.46
CA ILE A 110 0.14 -11.64 5.00
C ILE A 110 0.37 -10.49 4.03
N GLN A 111 1.47 -9.77 4.27
CA GLN A 111 2.06 -8.87 3.29
C GLN A 111 3.35 -9.50 2.74
N ARG A 112 3.46 -9.57 1.41
CA ARG A 112 4.62 -10.12 0.69
C ARG A 112 4.99 -9.27 -0.53
N GLU A 113 6.16 -9.53 -1.09
CA GLU A 113 6.49 -9.09 -2.45
C GLU A 113 5.61 -9.77 -3.50
N ALA A 114 5.44 -9.13 -4.66
CA ALA A 114 4.70 -9.74 -5.75
C ALA A 114 5.43 -11.02 -6.21
N PRO A 115 4.72 -12.16 -6.33
CA PRO A 115 5.34 -13.42 -6.70
C PRO A 115 5.95 -13.33 -8.11
N GLN A 116 7.12 -13.95 -8.30
CA GLN A 116 7.77 -14.05 -9.60
C GLN A 116 7.17 -15.23 -10.38
N GLY A 117 6.00 -15.02 -10.98
CA GLY A 117 5.32 -16.02 -11.82
C GLY A 117 3.81 -16.05 -11.64
N ALA A 118 3.17 -16.95 -12.40
CA ALA A 118 1.73 -17.19 -12.26
C ALA A 118 1.48 -18.00 -10.97
N GLU A 119 0.66 -17.45 -10.08
CA GLU A 119 0.20 -18.15 -8.90
C GLU A 119 -0.76 -19.27 -9.31
N LYS A 120 -0.53 -20.50 -8.83
CA LYS A 120 -1.38 -21.65 -9.17
C LYS A 120 -2.74 -21.45 -8.51
N ARG A 121 -3.82 -21.38 -9.30
CA ARG A 121 -5.19 -21.31 -8.78
C ARG A 121 -5.45 -22.50 -7.85
N GLY A 122 -5.88 -22.21 -6.62
CA GLY A 122 -6.19 -23.23 -5.60
C GLY A 122 -4.97 -23.94 -4.99
N GLY A 123 -3.75 -23.51 -5.33
CA GLY A 123 -2.52 -24.00 -4.73
C GLY A 123 -2.16 -23.27 -3.43
N GLN A 124 -1.15 -23.78 -2.72
CA GLN A 124 -0.57 -23.08 -1.58
C GLN A 124 0.01 -21.74 -2.04
N PRO A 125 -0.28 -20.62 -1.36
CA PRO A 125 0.23 -19.31 -1.74
C PRO A 125 1.76 -19.29 -1.67
N ASP A 126 2.39 -18.62 -2.63
CA ASP A 126 3.85 -18.48 -2.66
C ASP A 126 4.31 -17.49 -1.59
N LEU A 127 4.88 -18.00 -0.50
CA LEU A 127 5.36 -17.17 0.61
C LEU A 127 6.78 -16.63 0.39
N ARG A 128 7.37 -16.79 -0.80
CA ARG A 128 8.66 -16.16 -1.11
C ARG A 128 8.52 -14.64 -1.08
N GLY A 129 9.43 -13.98 -0.36
CA GLY A 129 9.36 -12.53 -0.16
C GLY A 129 8.26 -12.10 0.80
N LEU A 130 7.83 -13.00 1.70
CA LEU A 130 7.09 -12.64 2.90
C LEU A 130 7.76 -11.45 3.59
N LYS A 131 6.97 -10.48 4.03
CA LYS A 131 7.43 -9.31 4.78
C LYS A 131 6.86 -9.31 6.17
N GLU A 132 5.53 -9.42 6.27
CA GLU A 132 4.81 -9.26 7.54
C GLU A 132 3.64 -10.23 7.59
N ILE A 133 3.36 -10.74 8.78
CA ILE A 133 2.24 -11.62 9.09
C ILE A 133 1.55 -11.10 10.35
N ARG A 134 0.23 -11.02 10.29
CA ARG A 134 -0.64 -10.87 11.45
C ARG A 134 -1.45 -12.15 11.60
N PHE A 135 -1.33 -12.78 12.77
CA PHE A 135 -2.05 -14.01 13.06
C PHE A 135 -3.49 -13.70 13.52
N PRO A 136 -4.46 -14.59 13.24
CA PRO A 136 -5.84 -14.42 13.69
C PRO A 136 -6.00 -14.71 15.20
N HIS A 137 -5.11 -15.50 15.76
CA HIS A 137 -4.98 -15.79 17.19
C HIS A 137 -3.48 -15.93 17.51
N PRO A 138 -3.07 -15.78 18.79
CA PRO A 138 -1.67 -15.98 19.17
C PRO A 138 -1.13 -17.33 18.68
N VAL A 139 0.08 -17.31 18.11
CA VAL A 139 0.78 -18.50 17.62
C VAL A 139 2.06 -18.70 18.43
N GLN A 140 2.35 -19.96 18.73
CA GLN A 140 3.57 -20.34 19.43
C GLN A 140 4.71 -20.53 18.43
N LEU A 141 5.83 -19.82 18.67
CA LEU A 141 7.09 -19.91 17.96
C LEU A 141 8.17 -20.38 18.94
N GLY A 142 8.48 -21.68 18.93
CA GLY A 142 9.28 -22.28 20.00
C GLY A 142 8.55 -22.15 21.34
N ASP A 143 9.14 -21.41 22.28
CA ASP A 143 8.53 -21.14 23.59
C ASP A 143 7.85 -19.76 23.68
N ILE A 144 7.80 -19.01 22.58
CA ILE A 144 7.35 -17.61 22.54
C ILE A 144 5.96 -17.52 21.90
N TRP A 145 5.04 -16.82 22.54
CA TRP A 145 3.70 -16.53 21.98
C TRP A 145 3.68 -15.18 21.29
N VAL A 146 3.26 -15.16 20.02
CA VAL A 146 3.29 -13.96 19.17
C VAL A 146 1.96 -13.68 18.48
N ASN A 147 1.66 -12.40 18.28
CA ASN A 147 0.48 -11.91 17.56
C ASN A 147 0.81 -11.45 16.14
N ALA A 148 2.06 -11.04 15.90
CA ALA A 148 2.57 -10.79 14.56
C ALA A 148 4.06 -11.09 14.45
N LEU A 149 4.48 -11.25 13.19
CA LEU A 149 5.86 -11.47 12.79
C LEU A 149 6.16 -10.55 11.60
N SER A 150 7.25 -9.80 11.68
CA SER A 150 7.85 -9.12 10.54
C SER A 150 9.21 -9.75 10.27
N VAL A 151 9.50 -9.97 9.00
CA VAL A 151 10.79 -10.47 8.51
C VAL A 151 11.39 -9.50 7.49
N TYR A 152 10.88 -8.28 7.45
CA TYR A 152 11.32 -7.22 6.56
C TYR A 152 12.53 -6.50 7.16
N HIS A 153 13.70 -6.60 6.53
CA HIS A 153 15.01 -6.09 7.01
C HIS A 153 15.57 -6.77 8.26
N GLN A 154 14.72 -7.29 9.15
CA GLN A 154 15.08 -8.02 10.36
C GLN A 154 13.91 -8.89 10.82
N VAL A 155 14.16 -9.88 11.65
CA VAL A 155 13.10 -10.67 12.29
C VAL A 155 12.63 -9.93 13.54
N LEU A 156 11.34 -9.60 13.57
CA LEU A 156 10.69 -8.83 14.62
C LEU A 156 9.41 -9.55 15.04
N LEU A 157 9.30 -9.88 16.32
CA LEU A 157 8.17 -10.58 16.90
C LEU A 157 7.36 -9.62 17.77
N GLU A 158 6.05 -9.57 17.59
CA GLU A 158 5.15 -8.86 18.50
C GLU A 158 4.59 -9.85 19.53
N LEU A 159 4.97 -9.66 20.79
CA LEU A 159 4.62 -10.61 21.85
C LEU A 159 3.15 -10.54 22.25
N ASP A 160 2.59 -11.71 22.52
CA ASP A 160 1.28 -11.87 23.16
C ASP A 160 1.40 -11.97 24.69
N ARG A 161 2.44 -12.66 25.17
CA ARG A 161 2.64 -12.99 26.58
C ARG A 161 4.01 -12.52 27.06
N PRO A 162 4.19 -12.27 28.37
CA PRO A 162 5.50 -11.96 28.88
C PRO A 162 6.44 -13.14 28.66
N TYR A 163 7.67 -12.84 28.25
CA TYR A 163 8.71 -13.84 28.03
C TYR A 163 10.06 -13.30 28.49
N GLU A 164 10.85 -14.16 29.13
CA GLU A 164 12.17 -13.82 29.63
C GLU A 164 13.24 -14.36 28.69
N PHE A 165 13.98 -13.45 28.06
CA PHE A 165 15.05 -13.79 27.14
C PHE A 165 16.39 -13.85 27.88
N SER A 166 17.10 -14.96 27.70
CA SER A 166 18.45 -15.17 28.19
C SER A 166 19.41 -15.07 27.00
N ALA A 167 20.30 -14.08 27.00
CA ALA A 167 21.35 -13.96 25.99
C ALA A 167 22.73 -14.19 26.62
N PRO A 168 23.65 -14.91 25.95
CA PRO A 168 24.98 -15.18 26.48
C PRO A 168 25.71 -13.87 26.84
N GLY A 169 26.12 -13.74 28.11
CA GLY A 169 26.83 -12.54 28.59
C GLY A 169 25.96 -11.30 28.83
N ARG A 170 24.62 -11.40 28.72
CA ARG A 170 23.68 -10.33 29.08
C ARG A 170 22.81 -10.75 30.27
N ARG A 171 22.28 -9.77 31.00
CA ARG A 171 21.24 -10.02 32.00
C ARG A 171 19.98 -10.51 31.28
N ASN A 172 19.21 -11.35 31.96
CA ASN A 172 17.90 -11.76 31.48
C ASN A 172 17.03 -10.50 31.27
N VAL A 173 16.38 -10.44 30.11
CA VAL A 173 15.48 -9.34 29.76
C VAL A 173 14.07 -9.89 29.71
N ARG A 174 13.21 -9.40 30.60
CA ARG A 174 11.79 -9.70 30.56
C ARG A 174 11.08 -8.73 29.63
N CYS A 175 10.44 -9.27 28.62
CA CYS A 175 9.59 -8.53 27.69
C CYS A 175 8.13 -8.73 28.07
N GLU A 176 7.34 -7.66 28.05
CA GLU A 176 5.92 -7.68 28.35
C GLU A 176 5.08 -7.83 27.07
N PRO A 177 3.79 -8.23 27.16
CA PRO A 177 2.86 -8.25 26.04
C PRO A 177 2.86 -6.94 25.25
N GLY A 178 2.87 -7.03 23.92
CA GLY A 178 2.89 -5.86 23.02
C GLY A 178 4.28 -5.27 22.79
N ASN A 179 5.30 -5.72 23.52
CA ASN A 179 6.68 -5.39 23.18
C ASN A 179 7.09 -6.09 21.88
N MET A 180 7.99 -5.44 21.16
CA MET A 180 8.64 -5.94 19.97
C MET A 180 9.97 -6.58 20.35
N VAL A 181 10.16 -7.83 19.94
CA VAL A 181 11.40 -8.57 20.11
C VAL A 181 12.11 -8.62 18.77
N GLN A 182 13.27 -7.97 18.71
CA GLN A 182 14.15 -8.01 17.55
C GLN A 182 15.12 -9.18 17.70
N MET A 183 15.18 -9.98 16.64
CA MET A 183 16.13 -11.09 16.54
C MET A 183 17.16 -10.79 15.45
N THR A 184 18.39 -11.21 15.69
CA THR A 184 19.50 -11.14 14.76
C THR A 184 19.93 -12.55 14.36
N ALA A 185 20.56 -12.72 13.21
CA ALA A 185 21.06 -14.03 12.80
C ALA A 185 22.20 -14.47 13.73
N GLY A 186 22.12 -15.70 14.27
CA GLY A 186 23.10 -16.26 15.21
C GLY A 186 24.45 -16.57 14.57
N GLU A 187 24.44 -17.14 13.37
CA GLU A 187 25.60 -17.18 12.48
C GLU A 187 25.35 -16.26 11.29
N GLN A 188 26.37 -15.52 10.84
CA GLN A 188 26.29 -14.88 9.54
C GLN A 188 26.02 -15.99 8.50
N PRO A 189 24.93 -15.89 7.73
CA PRO A 189 24.55 -16.93 6.77
C PRO A 189 25.74 -17.18 5.84
N ARG A 190 26.17 -18.44 5.74
CA ARG A 190 27.37 -18.84 4.97
C ARG A 190 27.30 -18.41 3.49
N SER A 191 26.11 -18.11 2.97
CA SER A 191 25.93 -17.41 1.69
C SER A 191 25.88 -15.90 1.91
N PHE A 192 27.07 -15.30 1.91
CA PHE A 192 27.29 -13.86 2.05
C PHE A 192 27.00 -13.12 0.74
N ASP A 193 25.72 -12.98 0.38
CA ASP A 193 25.33 -12.00 -0.62
C ASP A 193 24.91 -10.72 0.12
N LYS A 194 25.89 -9.81 0.34
CA LYS A 194 25.76 -8.58 1.17
C LYS A 194 24.59 -7.68 0.80
N ASN A 195 24.00 -7.88 -0.39
CA ASN A 195 22.90 -7.08 -0.91
C ASN A 195 21.51 -7.71 -0.70
N LEU A 196 21.43 -8.90 -0.08
CA LEU A 196 20.21 -9.71 -0.02
C LEU A 196 19.73 -10.04 1.39
N PHE A 197 20.29 -9.45 2.45
CA PHE A 197 19.80 -9.72 3.80
C PHE A 197 18.79 -8.71 4.32
N PRO A 198 17.60 -9.15 4.78
CA PRO A 198 16.88 -10.41 4.54
C PRO A 198 15.81 -10.14 3.48
N ARG A 199 16.22 -10.04 2.21
CA ARG A 199 15.28 -10.11 1.10
C ARG A 199 15.10 -11.57 0.76
N ARG A 200 13.98 -12.12 1.24
CA ARG A 200 13.39 -13.44 0.93
C ARG A 200 13.86 -14.59 1.82
N LEU A 201 13.40 -14.57 3.06
CA LEU A 201 13.28 -15.81 3.83
C LEU A 201 12.29 -16.74 3.12
N ASN A 202 12.75 -17.96 2.82
CA ASN A 202 11.92 -19.03 2.24
C ASN A 202 11.27 -19.89 3.35
N GLY A 203 11.49 -19.52 4.61
CA GLY A 203 11.01 -20.14 5.82
C GLY A 203 11.68 -19.46 7.02
N LEU A 204 11.05 -19.53 8.19
CA LEU A 204 11.69 -19.14 9.45
C LEU A 204 12.14 -20.40 10.19
N VAL A 205 13.46 -20.53 10.40
CA VAL A 205 14.07 -21.55 11.25
C VAL A 205 14.51 -20.85 12.53
N LEU A 206 13.81 -21.04 13.64
CA LEU A 206 13.96 -20.18 14.82
C LEU A 206 15.36 -20.30 15.46
N GLU A 207 15.99 -21.46 15.33
CA GLU A 207 17.34 -21.74 15.86
C GLU A 207 18.43 -20.87 15.21
N ASP A 208 18.21 -20.39 13.99
CA ASP A 208 19.14 -19.49 13.29
C ASP A 208 19.09 -18.05 13.83
N TRP A 209 18.14 -17.73 14.72
CA TRP A 209 17.88 -16.38 15.21
C TRP A 209 18.11 -16.27 16.70
N VAL A 210 18.88 -15.27 17.10
CA VAL A 210 19.25 -14.98 18.49
C VAL A 210 18.60 -13.67 18.92
N PHE A 211 18.15 -13.64 20.18
CA PHE A 211 17.63 -12.42 20.80
C PHE A 211 18.66 -11.28 20.74
N ASP A 212 18.24 -10.12 20.23
CA ASP A 212 19.06 -8.91 20.22
C ASP A 212 18.50 -7.84 21.17
N ALA A 213 17.25 -7.44 20.95
CA ALA A 213 16.64 -6.34 21.68
C ALA A 213 15.14 -6.52 21.92
N CYS A 214 14.64 -5.83 22.94
CA CYS A 214 13.23 -5.77 23.30
C CYS A 214 12.83 -4.32 23.54
N PHE A 215 11.80 -3.84 22.85
CA PHE A 215 11.39 -2.44 22.92
C PHE A 215 9.90 -2.24 22.68
N ILE A 216 9.38 -1.10 23.11
CA ILE A 216 8.00 -0.68 22.85
C ILE A 216 7.96 0.01 21.49
N SER A 217 7.03 -0.39 20.63
CA SER A 217 6.79 0.25 19.33
C SER A 217 5.30 0.17 18.98
N THR A 218 4.94 0.74 17.84
CA THR A 218 3.62 0.50 17.24
C THR A 218 3.48 -0.97 16.83
N PRO A 219 2.31 -1.60 17.04
CA PRO A 219 2.02 -2.95 16.56
C PRO A 219 2.30 -3.11 15.07
N ILE A 220 2.67 -4.32 14.66
CA ILE A 220 2.88 -4.67 13.25
C ILE A 220 1.53 -4.56 12.52
N SER A 221 1.42 -3.54 11.68
CA SER A 221 0.20 -3.22 10.96
C SER A 221 0.16 -3.92 9.60
N VAL A 222 -0.68 -4.94 9.47
CA VAL A 222 -0.86 -5.66 8.20
C VAL A 222 -2.19 -5.28 7.58
N ARG A 223 -2.21 -5.07 6.26
CA ARG A 223 -3.46 -4.85 5.51
C ARG A 223 -3.97 -6.13 4.88
N TYR A 224 -5.28 -6.27 4.78
CA TYR A 224 -5.92 -7.40 4.12
C TYR A 224 -7.17 -6.98 3.35
N TRP A 225 -7.58 -7.83 2.42
CA TRP A 225 -8.77 -7.59 1.61
C TRP A 225 -10.03 -8.05 2.35
N LYS A 226 -10.99 -7.13 2.49
CA LYS A 226 -12.34 -7.37 3.00
C LYS A 226 -13.33 -6.66 2.08
N ASP A 227 -14.25 -7.41 1.49
CA ASP A 227 -15.31 -6.89 0.60
C ASP A 227 -14.75 -5.93 -0.49
N ASP A 228 -13.75 -6.39 -1.24
CA ASP A 228 -13.05 -5.62 -2.29
C ASP A 228 -12.39 -4.31 -1.84
N ARG A 229 -12.15 -4.15 -0.53
CA ARG A 229 -11.40 -3.02 0.03
C ARG A 229 -10.25 -3.50 0.90
N LEU A 230 -9.14 -2.77 0.85
CA LEU A 230 -7.94 -3.07 1.61
C LEU A 230 -8.01 -2.37 2.97
N VAL A 231 -8.30 -3.12 4.03
CA VAL A 231 -8.47 -2.63 5.41
C VAL A 231 -7.27 -3.03 6.28
N TRP A 232 -7.11 -2.41 7.45
CA TRP A 232 -6.10 -2.79 8.43
C TRP A 232 -6.59 -3.96 9.28
N ALA A 233 -5.71 -4.91 9.56
CA ALA A 233 -5.96 -5.95 10.56
C ALA A 233 -5.98 -5.32 11.96
N ASP A 234 -6.87 -5.82 12.81
CA ASP A 234 -7.01 -5.33 14.17
C ASP A 234 -5.75 -5.64 14.98
N ALA A 235 -5.29 -4.66 15.75
CA ALA A 235 -4.22 -4.86 16.72
C ALA A 235 -4.80 -5.31 18.07
N PRO A 236 -4.17 -6.26 18.78
CA PRO A 236 -4.55 -6.59 20.14
C PRO A 236 -4.50 -5.33 21.02
N VAL A 237 -5.46 -5.22 21.93
CA VAL A 237 -5.40 -4.20 22.97
C VAL A 237 -4.50 -4.72 24.08
N TYR A 238 -3.27 -4.23 24.11
CA TYR A 238 -2.33 -4.51 25.19
C TYR A 238 -2.65 -3.62 26.39
N ALA A 239 -2.70 -4.22 27.59
CA ALA A 239 -2.75 -3.44 28.81
C ALA A 239 -1.43 -2.63 28.89
N SER A 240 -1.51 -1.31 28.81
CA SER A 240 -0.32 -0.47 28.90
C SER A 240 0.31 -0.62 30.28
N ALA A 241 1.62 -0.88 30.32
CA ALA A 241 2.43 -0.82 31.54
C ALA A 241 2.52 0.61 32.14
N ALA A 242 1.73 1.57 31.63
CA ALA A 242 1.63 2.94 32.12
C ALA A 242 0.63 3.12 33.28
N SER A 243 0.09 2.04 33.85
CA SER A 243 -0.85 2.10 34.97
C SER A 243 -0.36 1.36 36.23
N VAL A 244 0.92 1.48 36.56
CA VAL A 244 1.37 1.23 37.94
C VAL A 244 1.23 2.56 38.70
N PRO A 245 0.17 2.77 39.52
CA PRO A 245 0.17 3.87 40.46
C PRO A 245 1.35 3.65 41.42
N GLY A 246 2.30 4.58 41.42
CA GLY A 246 3.45 4.54 42.30
C GLY A 246 3.00 4.42 43.75
N THR A 247 3.37 3.32 44.39
CA THR A 247 3.36 3.23 45.84
C THR A 247 4.47 4.15 46.34
N VAL A 248 4.06 5.34 46.79
CA VAL A 248 4.89 6.18 47.65
C VAL A 248 5.04 5.42 48.97
N GLN A 249 6.27 5.02 49.28
CA GLN A 249 6.75 4.85 50.66
C GLN A 249 7.86 5.87 50.89
#